data_AF-A0A937B2I2-F1
#
_entry.id   AF-A0A937B2I2-F1
#
_cell.length_a   1.000
_cell.length_b   1.000
_cell.length_c   1.000
_cell.angle_alpha   90.00
_cell.angle_beta   90.00
_cell.angle_gamma   90.00
#
_symmetry.space_group_name_H-M   'P 1'
#
loop_
_entity.id
_entity.type
_entity.pdbx_description
1 polymer ?
#
loop_
_entity_poly.entity_id
_entity_poly.type
_entity_poly.pdbx_seq_one_letter_code
_entity_poly.pdbx_strand_id
1 'polypeptide(L)'
;MTPDNRILTLAAEGRIIRHAWADTDAQGRQLLCLYTALAGDPEARPATCPAHLAPQWVAHLMPWWDDAGSAERWPEVVQQVGELAPHLGELTGSTSRCALARCQLFTLRAVVPVAGSSLPEVESVIALWERVLADDEPGRGEWALVSAAEAVAWALVSAAAASWAADTIIFGHLAAIREELKTASANYVRWENP
;
A
#
# COMPACT_ATOMS: atom_id res chain seq x y z
N MET A 1 -13.46 -7.72 21.39
CA MET A 1 -12.39 -6.72 21.46
C MET A 1 -12.16 -6.30 20.03
N THR A 2 -12.76 -5.19 19.61
CA THR A 2 -12.45 -4.58 18.31
C THR A 2 -10.93 -4.41 18.26
N PRO A 3 -10.24 -4.70 17.16
CA PRO A 3 -8.83 -4.36 17.06
C PRO A 3 -8.77 -2.84 17.22
N ASP A 4 -8.40 -2.38 18.42
CA ASP A 4 -8.13 -0.97 18.66
C ASP A 4 -7.17 -0.53 17.58
N ASN A 5 -7.44 0.64 17.00
CA ASN A 5 -6.69 1.17 15.87
C ASN A 5 -5.27 1.54 16.31
N ARG A 6 -4.42 0.51 16.45
CA ARG A 6 -3.12 0.55 17.10
C ARG A 6 -2.21 1.58 16.45
N ILE A 7 -2.30 1.73 15.12
CA ILE A 7 -1.55 2.73 14.38
C ILE A 7 -1.94 4.14 14.85
N LEU A 8 -3.23 4.47 14.90
CA LEU A 8 -3.66 5.79 15.36
C LEU A 8 -3.32 6.05 16.83
N THR A 9 -3.42 5.03 17.69
CA THR A 9 -2.97 5.14 19.09
C THR A 9 -1.48 5.46 19.18
N LEU A 10 -0.65 4.69 18.47
CA LEU A 10 0.81 4.90 18.46
C LEU A 10 1.19 6.25 17.82
N ALA A 11 0.45 6.69 16.81
CA ALA A 11 0.65 8.00 16.19
C ALA A 11 0.38 9.13 17.18
N ALA A 12 -0.73 9.07 17.92
CA ALA A 12 -1.06 10.03 18.97
C ALA A 12 -0.02 10.06 20.11
N GLU A 13 0.62 8.92 20.38
CA GLU A 13 1.71 8.81 21.36
C GLU A 13 3.08 9.30 20.86
N GLY A 14 3.19 9.66 19.57
CA GLY A 14 4.45 10.04 18.92
C GLY A 14 5.41 8.87 18.71
N ARG A 15 4.88 7.64 18.61
CA ARG A 15 5.67 6.40 18.55
C ARG A 15 5.76 5.77 17.18
N ILE A 16 5.07 6.34 16.19
CA ILE A 16 5.32 6.01 14.79
C ILE A 16 6.34 7.02 14.25
N ILE A 17 7.42 6.53 13.64
CA ILE A 17 8.47 7.38 13.08
C ILE A 17 9.00 6.82 11.77
N ARG A 18 9.44 7.72 10.88
CA ARG A 18 10.19 7.38 9.67
C ARG A 18 11.68 7.22 9.95
N HIS A 19 12.32 6.30 9.24
CA HIS A 19 13.78 6.08 9.19
C HIS A 19 14.50 5.79 10.54
N ALA A 20 13.76 5.68 11.65
CA ALA A 20 14.30 5.43 13.00
C ALA A 20 13.47 4.38 13.76
N TRP A 21 12.78 3.49 13.04
CA TRP A 21 12.03 2.39 13.66
C TRP A 21 12.99 1.38 14.27
N ALA A 22 12.65 0.82 15.44
CA ALA A 22 13.49 0.02 16.34
C ALA A 22 14.38 0.80 17.33
N ASP A 23 14.42 2.13 17.26
CA ASP A 23 14.95 2.96 18.35
C ASP A 23 13.95 3.08 19.52
N THR A 24 14.40 3.69 20.62
CA THR A 24 13.54 4.08 21.74
C THR A 24 13.46 5.59 21.88
N ASP A 25 12.28 6.10 22.25
CA ASP A 25 12.13 7.51 22.61
C ASP A 25 12.81 7.85 23.95
N ALA A 26 12.72 9.12 24.35
CA ALA A 26 13.29 9.61 25.62
C ALA A 26 12.67 8.95 26.88
N GLN A 27 11.52 8.28 26.74
CA GLN A 27 10.86 7.53 27.80
C GLN A 27 11.18 6.03 27.75
N GLY A 28 12.08 5.59 26.85
CA GLY A 28 12.45 4.19 26.66
C GLY A 28 11.40 3.36 25.93
N ARG A 29 10.39 4.00 25.31
CA ARG A 29 9.34 3.30 24.55
C ARG A 29 9.83 3.04 23.14
N GLN A 30 9.57 1.84 22.62
CA GLN A 30 9.92 1.50 21.24
C GLN A 30 9.18 2.39 20.22
N LEU A 31 9.96 2.83 19.23
CA LEU A 31 9.52 3.50 18.01
C LEU A 31 9.28 2.47 16.90
N LEU A 32 8.21 2.67 16.14
CA LEU A 32 7.70 1.72 15.15
C LEU A 32 7.50 2.40 13.78
N CYS A 33 7.68 1.64 12.70
CA CYS A 33 7.19 2.01 11.37
C CYS A 33 5.72 1.57 11.21
N LEU A 34 5.03 1.98 10.15
CA LEU A 34 3.64 1.61 9.85
C LEU A 34 3.40 0.10 9.91
N TYR A 35 4.28 -0.69 9.29
CA TYR A 35 4.11 -2.15 9.26
C TYR A 35 4.28 -2.77 10.65
N THR A 36 5.33 -2.40 11.38
CA THR A 36 5.55 -2.92 12.75
C THR A 36 4.50 -2.41 13.73
N ALA A 37 3.92 -1.22 13.49
CA ALA A 37 2.78 -0.70 14.23
C ALA A 37 1.50 -1.51 13.95
N LEU A 38 1.25 -1.89 12.69
CA LEU A 38 0.16 -2.80 12.30
C LEU A 38 0.33 -4.18 12.96
N ALA A 39 1.50 -4.79 12.77
CA ALA A 39 1.81 -6.12 13.30
C ALA A 39 1.87 -6.15 14.83
N GLY A 40 2.21 -5.00 15.41
CA GLY A 40 2.37 -4.85 16.84
C GLY A 40 3.64 -5.47 17.42
N ASP A 41 4.62 -5.76 16.55
CA ASP A 41 5.89 -6.38 16.86
C ASP A 41 7.00 -5.65 16.06
N PRO A 42 8.02 -5.08 16.73
CA PRO A 42 9.15 -4.39 16.08
C PRO A 42 9.98 -5.32 15.17
N GLU A 43 9.97 -6.63 15.43
CA GLU A 43 10.73 -7.61 14.65
C GLU A 43 9.91 -8.23 13.51
N ALA A 44 8.64 -7.84 13.38
CA ALA A 44 7.79 -8.32 12.30
C ALA A 44 8.41 -8.00 10.93
N ARG A 45 8.23 -8.93 9.99
CA ARG A 45 8.64 -8.76 8.59
C ARG A 45 7.41 -8.86 7.67
N PRO A 46 7.28 -8.02 6.62
CA PRO A 46 6.16 -8.08 5.68
C PRO A 46 5.94 -9.46 5.06
N ALA A 47 7.03 -10.19 4.79
CA ALA A 47 6.99 -11.53 4.21
C ALA A 47 6.24 -12.55 5.08
N THR A 48 6.13 -12.32 6.38
CA THR A 48 5.45 -13.19 7.35
C THR A 48 4.17 -12.55 7.89
N CYS A 49 3.61 -11.53 7.23
CA CYS A 49 2.38 -10.88 7.66
C CYS A 49 1.21 -11.89 7.72
N PRO A 50 0.56 -12.07 8.88
CA PRO A 50 -0.64 -12.87 8.97
C PRO A 50 -1.76 -12.30 8.09
N ALA A 51 -2.43 -13.16 7.30
CA ALA A 51 -3.50 -12.74 6.39
C ALA A 51 -4.67 -12.03 7.09
N HIS A 52 -4.91 -12.30 8.37
CA HIS A 52 -5.96 -11.62 9.15
C HIS A 52 -5.61 -10.16 9.50
N LEU A 53 -4.33 -9.76 9.41
CA LEU A 53 -3.92 -8.36 9.57
C LEU A 53 -3.98 -7.63 8.23
N ALA A 54 -3.36 -8.19 7.19
CA ALA A 54 -3.39 -7.67 5.84
C ALA A 54 -2.90 -8.74 4.84
N PRO A 55 -3.29 -8.66 3.57
CA PRO A 55 -2.63 -9.40 2.50
C PRO A 55 -1.14 -9.10 2.44
N GLN A 56 -0.35 -10.10 2.06
CA GLN A 56 1.11 -9.97 1.98
C GLN A 56 1.53 -8.82 1.06
N TRP A 57 0.82 -8.58 -0.04
CA TRP A 57 1.12 -7.47 -0.96
C TRP A 57 0.94 -6.10 -0.30
N VAL A 58 -0.07 -5.91 0.56
CA VAL A 58 -0.28 -4.67 1.33
C VAL A 58 0.86 -4.49 2.34
N ALA A 59 1.21 -5.56 3.06
CA ALA A 59 2.31 -5.55 4.00
C ALA A 59 3.64 -5.13 3.33
N HIS A 60 3.87 -5.55 2.09
CA HIS A 60 5.05 -5.16 1.30
C HIS A 60 5.01 -3.70 0.82
N LEU A 61 3.84 -3.09 0.67
CA LEU A 61 3.71 -1.67 0.33
C LEU A 61 3.98 -0.74 1.52
N MET A 62 3.69 -1.18 2.74
CA MET A 62 3.80 -0.33 3.94
C MET A 62 5.18 0.30 4.15
N PRO A 63 6.31 -0.42 4.03
CA PRO A 63 7.63 0.20 4.10
C PRO A 63 7.83 1.30 3.04
N TRP A 64 7.29 1.11 1.83
CA TRP A 64 7.39 2.12 0.78
C TRP A 64 6.48 3.32 1.04
N TRP A 65 5.26 3.12 1.56
CA TRP A 65 4.41 4.22 2.04
C TRP A 65 5.07 5.03 3.16
N ASP A 66 5.82 4.35 4.03
CA ASP A 66 6.64 5.00 5.05
C ASP A 66 7.78 5.78 4.45
N ASP A 67 8.57 5.25 3.51
CA ASP A 67 9.84 5.88 3.16
C ASP A 67 9.77 6.81 1.94
N ALA A 68 8.79 6.65 1.04
CA ALA A 68 8.81 7.30 -0.28
C ALA A 68 8.09 8.66 -0.32
N GLY A 69 7.09 8.89 0.52
CA GLY A 69 6.30 10.12 0.51
C GLY A 69 7.07 11.33 1.06
N SER A 70 6.53 12.54 0.91
CA SER A 70 7.09 13.76 1.52
C SER A 70 6.93 13.76 3.04
N ALA A 71 7.83 14.46 3.75
CA ALA A 71 7.74 14.61 5.20
C ALA A 71 6.48 15.39 5.61
N GLU A 72 6.08 16.35 4.78
CA GLU A 72 4.90 17.19 4.97
C GLU A 72 3.60 16.38 4.92
N ARG A 73 3.51 15.39 4.02
CA ARG A 73 2.29 14.58 3.82
C ARG A 73 2.28 13.29 4.65
N TRP A 74 3.40 12.90 5.25
CA TRP A 74 3.47 11.67 6.04
C TRP A 74 2.43 11.54 7.16
N PRO A 75 2.13 12.59 7.97
CA PRO A 75 1.09 12.48 8.99
C PRO A 75 -0.27 12.05 8.43
N GLU A 76 -0.61 12.49 7.20
CA GLU A 76 -1.84 12.09 6.52
C GLU A 76 -1.77 10.64 6.04
N VAL A 77 -0.61 10.17 5.57
CA VAL A 77 -0.40 8.75 5.23
C VAL A 77 -0.62 7.87 6.47
N VAL A 78 -0.04 8.23 7.61
CA VAL A 78 -0.23 7.48 8.87
C VAL A 78 -1.68 7.46 9.28
N GLN A 79 -2.37 8.60 9.20
CA GLN A 79 -3.79 8.67 9.51
C GLN A 79 -4.60 7.73 8.61
N GLN A 80 -4.44 7.80 7.29
CA GLN A 80 -5.20 6.98 6.35
C GLN A 80 -4.88 5.48 6.48
N VAL A 81 -3.62 5.11 6.68
CA VAL A 81 -3.24 3.71 6.93
C VAL A 81 -3.83 3.22 8.25
N GLY A 82 -3.80 4.05 9.29
CA GLY A 82 -4.42 3.73 10.57
C GLY A 82 -5.92 3.51 10.41
N GLU A 83 -6.64 4.42 9.77
CA GLU A 83 -8.07 4.27 9.47
C GLU A 83 -8.40 2.95 8.74
N LEU A 84 -7.56 2.54 7.78
CA LEU A 84 -7.76 1.29 7.02
C LEU A 84 -7.36 0.04 7.80
N ALA A 85 -6.41 0.14 8.74
CA ALA A 85 -5.76 -1.00 9.40
C ALA A 85 -6.72 -2.07 9.96
N PRO A 86 -7.83 -1.73 10.64
CA PRO A 86 -8.76 -2.72 11.16
C PRO A 86 -9.42 -3.61 10.09
N HIS A 87 -9.42 -3.14 8.83
CA HIS A 87 -10.14 -3.76 7.72
C HIS A 87 -9.21 -4.36 6.67
N LEU A 88 -7.89 -4.13 6.74
CA LEU A 88 -6.97 -4.63 5.72
C LEU A 88 -7.03 -6.15 5.58
N GLY A 89 -7.26 -6.90 6.67
CA GLY A 89 -7.45 -8.36 6.64
C GLY A 89 -8.71 -8.83 5.90
N GLU A 90 -9.66 -7.93 5.61
CA GLU A 90 -10.87 -8.22 4.82
C GLU A 90 -10.59 -8.27 3.30
N LEU A 91 -9.46 -7.72 2.85
CA LEU A 91 -9.01 -7.78 1.45
C LEU A 91 -8.67 -9.23 1.06
N THR A 92 -9.69 -10.01 0.72
CA THR A 92 -9.56 -11.42 0.34
C THR A 92 -10.16 -11.66 -1.03
N GLY A 93 -9.83 -12.79 -1.67
CA GLY A 93 -10.42 -13.20 -2.94
C GLY A 93 -10.36 -12.13 -4.04
N SER A 94 -11.51 -11.85 -4.66
CA SER A 94 -11.66 -10.85 -5.72
C SER A 94 -11.39 -9.42 -5.23
N THR A 95 -11.84 -9.05 -4.03
CA THR A 95 -11.58 -7.71 -3.46
C THR A 95 -10.09 -7.43 -3.33
N SER A 96 -9.32 -8.38 -2.82
CA SER A 96 -7.85 -8.24 -2.73
C SER A 96 -7.21 -8.05 -4.10
N ARG A 97 -7.69 -8.82 -5.09
CA ARG A 97 -7.21 -8.79 -6.46
C ARG A 97 -7.52 -7.46 -7.14
N CYS A 98 -8.75 -6.96 -7.03
CA CYS A 98 -9.15 -5.68 -7.57
C CYS A 98 -8.39 -4.52 -6.92
N ALA A 99 -8.20 -4.55 -5.60
CA ALA A 99 -7.41 -3.54 -4.88
C ALA A 99 -5.97 -3.51 -5.35
N LEU A 100 -5.34 -4.69 -5.48
CA LEU A 100 -3.99 -4.82 -6.02
C LEU A 100 -3.91 -4.28 -7.46
N ALA A 101 -4.83 -4.70 -8.34
CA ALA A 101 -4.85 -4.26 -9.73
C ALA A 101 -4.98 -2.74 -9.86
N ARG A 102 -5.84 -2.11 -9.04
CA ARG A 102 -5.95 -0.65 -9.01
C ARG A 102 -4.69 0.02 -8.50
N CYS A 103 -4.07 -0.49 -7.44
CA CYS A 103 -2.79 0.05 -6.95
C CYS A 103 -1.71 -0.02 -8.04
N GLN A 104 -1.60 -1.16 -8.73
CA GLN A 104 -0.65 -1.35 -9.82
C GLN A 104 -0.93 -0.38 -10.98
N LEU A 105 -2.19 -0.22 -11.39
CA LEU A 105 -2.56 0.74 -12.42
C LEU A 105 -2.24 2.18 -12.03
N PHE A 106 -2.47 2.57 -10.77
CA PHE A 106 -2.06 3.90 -10.28
C PHE A 106 -0.56 4.10 -10.40
N THR A 107 0.24 3.14 -9.93
CA THR A 107 1.70 3.14 -10.05
C THR A 107 2.15 3.25 -11.51
N LEU A 108 1.67 2.36 -12.37
CA LEU A 108 2.09 2.26 -13.76
C LEU A 108 1.72 3.53 -14.56
N ARG A 109 0.51 4.05 -14.37
CA ARG A 109 0.06 5.27 -15.05
C ARG A 109 0.83 6.50 -14.59
N ALA A 110 1.28 6.55 -13.32
CA ALA A 110 2.11 7.64 -12.83
C ALA A 110 3.50 7.66 -13.48
N VAL A 111 4.04 6.51 -13.92
CA VAL A 111 5.36 6.43 -14.56
C VAL A 111 5.32 6.54 -16.09
N VAL A 112 4.16 6.42 -16.73
CA VAL A 112 4.01 6.58 -18.19
C VAL A 112 4.73 7.82 -18.74
N PRO A 113 4.59 9.03 -18.16
CA PRO A 113 5.25 10.23 -18.69
C PRO A 113 6.79 10.18 -18.67
N VAL A 114 7.38 9.29 -17.87
CA VAL A 114 8.83 9.16 -17.66
C VAL A 114 9.38 7.81 -18.09
N ALA A 115 8.56 6.94 -18.69
CA ALA A 115 8.94 5.57 -19.03
C ALA A 115 10.00 5.47 -20.14
N GLY A 116 10.15 6.52 -20.95
CA GLY A 116 11.17 6.59 -22.00
C GLY A 116 11.05 5.43 -22.99
N SER A 117 12.15 4.72 -23.23
CA SER A 117 12.18 3.54 -24.10
C SER A 117 11.40 2.34 -23.57
N SER A 118 11.00 2.36 -22.29
CA SER A 118 10.27 1.26 -21.64
C SER A 118 8.75 1.45 -21.70
N LEU A 119 8.27 2.47 -22.41
CA LEU A 119 6.84 2.77 -22.51
C LEU A 119 6.01 1.59 -23.07
N PRO A 120 6.41 0.90 -24.15
CA PRO A 120 5.64 -0.24 -24.66
C PRO A 120 5.46 -1.38 -23.64
N GLU A 121 6.51 -1.63 -22.86
CA GLU A 121 6.51 -2.60 -21.77
C GLU A 121 5.55 -2.19 -20.65
N VAL A 122 5.60 -0.92 -20.22
CA VAL A 122 4.69 -0.36 -19.20
C VAL A 122 3.24 -0.43 -19.67
N GLU A 123 2.95 -0.05 -20.92
CA GLU A 123 1.60 -0.12 -21.50
C GLU A 123 1.08 -1.57 -21.58
N SER A 124 1.96 -2.53 -21.86
CA SER A 124 1.61 -3.96 -21.86
C SER A 124 1.22 -4.45 -20.47
N VAL A 125 1.92 -4.03 -19.41
CA VAL A 125 1.56 -4.36 -18.02
C VAL A 125 0.22 -3.70 -17.64
N ILE A 126 0.01 -2.44 -18.03
CA ILE A 126 -1.26 -1.72 -17.81
C ILE A 126 -2.41 -2.52 -18.42
N ALA A 127 -2.28 -2.96 -19.67
CA ALA A 127 -3.32 -3.73 -20.35
C ALA A 127 -3.66 -5.04 -19.61
N LEU A 128 -2.66 -5.73 -19.03
CA LEU A 128 -2.91 -6.95 -18.25
C LEU A 128 -3.66 -6.67 -16.94
N TRP A 129 -3.30 -5.60 -16.22
CA TRP A 129 -4.04 -5.21 -15.01
C TRP A 129 -5.45 -4.68 -15.32
N GLU A 130 -5.67 -4.04 -16.46
CA GLU A 130 -7.01 -3.65 -16.92
C GLU A 130 -7.89 -4.86 -17.21
N ARG A 131 -7.32 -5.93 -17.78
CA ARG A 131 -8.02 -7.21 -17.98
C ARG A 131 -8.40 -7.88 -16.67
N VAL A 132 -7.53 -7.83 -15.65
CA VAL A 132 -7.87 -8.29 -14.29
C VAL A 132 -9.10 -7.56 -13.74
N LEU A 133 -9.20 -6.24 -13.93
CA LEU A 133 -10.37 -5.47 -13.51
C LEU A 133 -11.63 -5.76 -14.36
N ALA A 134 -11.48 -6.35 -15.53
CA ALA A 134 -12.57 -6.77 -16.40
C ALA A 134 -12.98 -8.24 -16.19
N ASP A 135 -12.49 -8.89 -15.11
CA ASP A 135 -12.66 -10.32 -14.85
C ASP A 135 -12.14 -11.25 -15.98
N ASP A 136 -11.22 -10.75 -16.81
CA ASP A 136 -10.49 -11.51 -17.84
C ASP A 136 -9.08 -11.81 -17.33
N GLU A 137 -8.95 -12.86 -16.52
CA GLU A 137 -7.69 -13.20 -15.86
C GLU A 137 -6.59 -13.59 -16.88
N PRO A 138 -5.49 -12.83 -16.98
CA PRO A 138 -4.40 -13.20 -17.87
C PRO A 138 -3.69 -14.47 -17.42
N GLY A 139 -3.29 -15.30 -18.38
CA GLY A 139 -2.57 -16.53 -18.11
C GLY A 139 -1.16 -16.28 -17.55
N ARG A 140 -0.60 -17.29 -16.84
CA ARG A 140 0.78 -17.22 -16.32
C ARG A 140 1.83 -16.87 -17.38
N GLY A 141 1.65 -17.33 -18.61
CA GLY A 141 2.57 -17.00 -19.71
C GLY A 141 2.55 -15.52 -20.09
N GLU A 142 1.40 -14.87 -19.99
CA GLU A 142 1.24 -13.45 -20.28
C GLU A 142 1.90 -12.59 -19.20
N TRP A 143 1.70 -12.96 -17.92
CA TRP A 143 2.39 -12.33 -16.79
C TRP A 143 3.91 -12.50 -16.85
N ALA A 144 4.40 -13.69 -17.24
CA ALA A 144 5.84 -13.94 -17.35
C ALA A 144 6.52 -13.01 -18.36
N LEU A 145 5.84 -12.69 -19.46
CA LEU A 145 6.36 -11.82 -20.52
C LEU A 145 6.50 -10.36 -20.08
N VAL A 146 5.76 -9.94 -19.05
CA VAL A 146 5.80 -8.55 -18.55
C VAL A 146 6.52 -8.38 -17.22
N SER A 147 7.05 -9.45 -16.62
CA SER A 147 7.77 -9.39 -15.34
C SER A 147 8.98 -8.44 -15.34
N ALA A 148 9.68 -8.32 -16.50
CA ALA A 148 10.74 -7.34 -16.69
C ALA A 148 10.21 -5.89 -16.71
N ALA A 149 9.01 -5.69 -17.24
CA ALA A 149 8.34 -4.39 -17.32
C ALA A 149 7.88 -3.90 -15.94
N GLU A 150 7.37 -4.81 -15.09
CA GLU A 150 7.05 -4.50 -13.69
C GLU A 150 8.29 -4.09 -12.90
N ALA A 151 9.41 -4.79 -13.09
CA ALA A 151 10.69 -4.43 -12.46
C ALA A 151 11.18 -3.04 -12.92
N VAL A 152 11.03 -2.72 -14.21
CA VAL A 152 11.35 -1.39 -14.76
C VAL A 152 10.40 -0.32 -14.19
N ALA A 153 9.10 -0.58 -14.13
CA ALA A 153 8.14 0.33 -13.52
C ALA A 153 8.49 0.62 -12.05
N TRP A 154 8.84 -0.41 -11.28
CA TRP A 154 9.27 -0.23 -9.90
C TRP A 154 10.58 0.55 -9.78
N ALA A 155 11.54 0.32 -10.68
CA ALA A 155 12.77 1.11 -10.75
C ALA A 155 12.49 2.58 -11.11
N LEU A 156 11.55 2.84 -12.02
CA LEU A 156 11.11 4.18 -12.39
C LEU A 156 10.36 4.87 -11.25
N VAL A 157 9.48 4.17 -10.53
CA VAL A 157 8.85 4.69 -9.31
C VAL A 157 9.90 4.98 -8.24
N SER A 158 10.87 4.10 -8.05
CA SER A 158 11.94 4.30 -7.06
C SER A 158 12.84 5.48 -7.43
N ALA A 159 13.10 5.70 -8.72
CA ALA A 159 13.82 6.87 -9.21
C ALA A 159 12.96 8.15 -9.13
N ALA A 160 11.65 8.04 -9.37
CA ALA A 160 10.68 9.13 -9.26
C ALA A 160 10.28 9.43 -7.80
N ALA A 161 10.56 8.53 -6.85
CA ALA A 161 10.37 8.73 -5.41
C ALA A 161 11.29 9.82 -4.84
N ALA A 162 12.21 10.35 -5.66
CA ALA A 162 12.87 11.63 -5.41
C ALA A 162 11.96 12.86 -5.69
N SER A 163 10.65 12.70 -5.88
CA SER A 163 9.72 13.75 -6.35
C SER A 163 8.25 13.57 -5.91
N TRP A 164 7.42 14.57 -6.23
CA TRP A 164 5.96 14.68 -6.04
C TRP A 164 5.12 13.46 -6.46
N ALA A 165 5.66 12.58 -7.31
CA ALA A 165 4.95 11.39 -7.79
C ALA A 165 4.69 10.36 -6.67
N ALA A 166 5.58 10.25 -5.68
CA ALA A 166 5.42 9.30 -4.59
C ALA A 166 4.15 9.56 -3.78
N ASP A 167 3.91 10.81 -3.36
CA ASP A 167 2.69 11.18 -2.63
C ASP A 167 1.43 10.82 -3.44
N THR A 168 1.43 11.15 -4.74
CA THR A 168 0.30 10.85 -5.62
C THR A 168 0.03 9.35 -5.71
N ILE A 169 1.07 8.53 -5.83
CA ILE A 169 0.96 7.06 -5.88
C ILE A 169 0.49 6.50 -4.52
N ILE A 170 1.06 6.97 -3.40
CA ILE A 170 0.66 6.55 -2.05
C ILE A 170 -0.83 6.81 -1.84
N PHE A 171 -1.29 8.05 -2.07
CA PHE A 171 -2.70 8.39 -1.90
C PHE A 171 -3.60 7.67 -2.91
N GLY A 172 -3.12 7.41 -4.13
CA GLY A 172 -3.81 6.56 -5.09
C GLY A 172 -4.00 5.13 -4.59
N HIS A 173 -2.97 4.53 -3.97
CA HIS A 173 -3.06 3.19 -3.37
C HIS A 173 -4.06 3.16 -2.22
N LEU A 174 -3.98 4.12 -1.30
CA LEU A 174 -4.87 4.18 -0.13
C LEU A 174 -6.33 4.40 -0.56
N ALA A 175 -6.56 5.25 -1.56
CA ALA A 175 -7.89 5.43 -2.14
C ALA A 175 -8.41 4.15 -2.81
N ALA A 176 -7.58 3.46 -3.60
CA ALA A 176 -7.95 2.21 -4.24
C ALA A 176 -8.35 1.12 -3.23
N ILE A 177 -7.55 0.94 -2.17
CA ILE A 177 -7.83 0.00 -1.09
C ILE A 177 -9.15 0.36 -0.40
N ARG A 178 -9.34 1.64 -0.09
CA ARG A 178 -10.56 2.14 0.56
C ARG A 178 -11.80 1.82 -0.27
N GLU A 179 -11.80 2.12 -1.57
CA GLU A 179 -12.93 1.85 -2.47
C GLU A 179 -13.28 0.36 -2.57
N GLU A 180 -12.29 -0.52 -2.57
CA GLU A 180 -12.53 -1.97 -2.62
C GLU A 180 -13.09 -2.50 -1.29
N LEU A 181 -12.59 -1.99 -0.16
CA LEU A 181 -13.15 -2.30 1.16
C LEU A 181 -14.60 -1.79 1.30
N LYS A 182 -14.91 -0.61 0.75
CA LYS A 182 -16.29 -0.10 0.68
C LYS A 182 -17.22 -1.06 -0.04
N THR A 183 -16.76 -1.56 -1.19
CA THR A 183 -17.56 -2.43 -2.07
C THR A 183 -17.73 -3.82 -1.47
N ALA A 184 -16.73 -4.34 -0.75
CA ALA A 184 -16.77 -5.65 -0.12
C ALA A 184 -17.57 -5.68 1.19
N SER A 185 -17.65 -4.57 1.92
CA SER A 185 -18.27 -4.53 3.25
C SER A 185 -19.74 -4.08 3.18
N ALA A 186 -20.66 -5.00 3.49
CA ALA A 186 -22.07 -4.65 3.78
C ALA A 186 -22.22 -3.69 4.98
N ASN A 187 -21.18 -3.51 5.80
CA ASN A 187 -21.16 -2.70 7.01
C ASN A 187 -20.58 -1.29 6.81
N TYR A 188 -20.14 -0.91 5.60
CA TYR A 188 -19.50 0.39 5.35
C TYR A 188 -20.43 1.60 5.61
N VAL A 189 -21.76 1.41 5.57
CA VAL A 189 -22.75 2.48 5.88
C VAL A 189 -22.55 3.11 7.28
N ARG A 190 -21.83 2.46 8.19
CA ARG A 190 -21.47 3.02 9.52
C ARG A 190 -20.22 3.91 9.53
N TRP A 191 -19.46 4.01 8.43
CA TRP A 191 -18.21 4.77 8.37
C TRP A 191 -18.42 6.26 8.06
N GLU A 192 -19.54 6.62 7.41
CA GLU A 192 -19.84 8.00 6.98
C GLU A 192 -20.82 8.75 7.89
N ASN A 193 -21.36 8.11 8.93
CA ASN A 193 -22.17 8.79 9.95
C ASN A 193 -21.60 8.49 11.35
N PRO A 194 -20.97 9.48 12.01
CA PRO A 194 -20.52 9.35 13.40
C PRO A 194 -21.68 9.14 14.37
#